data_AF-A0A8T1DRA4-F1
#
_entry.id   AF-A0A8T1DRA4-F1
#
_cell.length_a   1.000
_cell.length_b   1.000
_cell.length_c   1.000
_cell.angle_alpha   90.00
_cell.angle_beta   90.00
_cell.angle_gamma   90.00
#
_symmetry.space_group_name_H-M   'P 1'
#
loop_
_entity.id
_entity.type
_entity.pdbx_description
1 polymer ?
#
loop_
_entity_poly.entity_id
_entity_poly.type
_entity_poly.pdbx_seq_one_letter_code
_entity_poly.pdbx_strand_id
1 'polypeptide(L)'
;MAHSPPEIERRWGFLAPWCKVLIGRLVYGIALYDLDVWDCRKHSIGLKLNDDELEINRSSLEMIRETLVMLPAVAHVDHTAAKYLLDSYCEVEADILV
;
A
#
# COMPACT_ATOMS: atom_id res chain seq x y z
N MET A 1 -5.69 16.58 -10.48
CA MET A 1 -6.51 16.25 -11.65
C MET A 1 -6.97 14.83 -11.46
N ALA A 2 -8.28 14.56 -11.40
CA ALA A 2 -8.76 13.20 -11.19
C ALA A 2 -8.57 12.41 -12.49
N HIS A 3 -7.64 11.45 -12.50
CA HIS A 3 -7.47 10.54 -13.63
C HIS A 3 -8.64 9.56 -13.70
N SER A 4 -9.11 9.28 -14.91
CA SER A 4 -10.14 8.26 -15.11
C SER A 4 -9.56 6.87 -14.82
N PRO A 5 -10.33 5.90 -14.28
CA PRO A 5 -9.87 4.54 -14.05
C PRO A 5 -9.13 3.88 -15.24
N PRO A 6 -9.61 3.97 -16.49
CA PRO A 6 -8.89 3.39 -17.63
C PRO A 6 -7.55 4.07 -17.93
N GLU A 7 -7.39 5.35 -17.57
CA GLU A 7 -6.12 6.07 -17.73
C GLU A 7 -5.10 5.66 -16.66
N ILE A 8 -5.55 5.46 -15.41
CA ILE A 8 -4.74 4.91 -14.33
C ILE A 8 -4.29 3.50 -14.70
N GLU A 9 -5.20 2.68 -15.21
CA GLU A 9 -4.87 1.31 -15.60
C GLU A 9 -3.83 1.25 -16.71
N ARG A 10 -3.93 2.14 -17.69
CA ARG A 10 -2.94 2.26 -18.77
C ARG A 10 -1.55 2.64 -18.26
N ARG A 11 -1.47 3.48 -17.23
CA ARG A 11 -0.20 4.03 -16.71
C ARG A 11 0.42 3.18 -15.62
N TRP A 12 -0.40 2.59 -14.76
CA TRP A 12 0.00 1.98 -13.50
C TRP A 12 -0.50 0.54 -13.32
N GLY A 13 -1.34 0.03 -14.23
CA GLY A 13 -1.87 -1.33 -14.15
C GLY A 13 -0.81 -2.43 -14.19
N PHE A 14 0.40 -2.12 -14.67
CA PHE A 14 1.53 -3.04 -14.59
C PHE A 14 1.91 -3.39 -13.14
N LEU A 15 1.57 -2.56 -12.15
CA LEU A 15 1.82 -2.82 -10.73
C LEU A 15 0.84 -3.81 -10.10
N ALA A 16 -0.21 -4.22 -10.81
CA ALA A 16 -1.23 -5.13 -10.28
C ALA A 16 -0.66 -6.44 -9.70
N PRO A 17 0.33 -7.13 -10.32
CA PRO A 17 0.92 -8.34 -9.74
C PRO A 17 1.61 -8.10 -8.41
N TRP A 18 2.29 -6.96 -8.24
CA TRP A 18 2.95 -6.55 -7.01
C TRP A 18 1.92 -6.23 -5.91
N CYS A 19 0.87 -5.49 -6.26
CA CYS A 19 -0.22 -5.14 -5.35
C CYS A 19 -0.95 -6.37 -4.81
N LYS A 20 -1.19 -7.38 -5.65
CA LYS A 20 -1.86 -8.64 -5.25
C LYS A 20 -1.15 -9.39 -4.13
N VAL A 21 0.17 -9.26 -3.99
CA VAL A 21 0.93 -9.91 -2.92
C VAL A 21 0.56 -9.36 -1.55
N LEU A 22 0.08 -8.11 -1.51
CA LEU A 22 -0.29 -7.42 -0.27
C LEU A 22 -1.71 -7.73 0.21
N ILE A 23 -2.54 -8.37 -0.63
CA ILE A 23 -3.92 -8.76 -0.28
C ILE A 23 -3.91 -9.61 1.00
N GLY A 24 -4.71 -9.20 1.99
CA GLY A 24 -4.82 -9.87 3.29
C GLY A 24 -3.61 -9.73 4.21
N ARG A 25 -2.54 -9.02 3.79
CA ARG A 25 -1.34 -8.78 4.61
C ARG A 25 -1.27 -7.38 5.18
N LEU A 26 -1.95 -6.41 4.56
CA LEU A 26 -1.96 -5.03 5.03
C LEU A 26 -2.86 -4.91 6.25
N VAL A 27 -2.29 -4.47 7.35
CA VAL A 27 -3.00 -4.19 8.60
C VAL A 27 -2.93 -2.70 8.84
N TYR A 28 -4.09 -2.06 8.92
CA TYR A 28 -4.15 -0.64 9.22
C TYR A 28 -4.08 -0.42 10.74
N GLY A 29 -3.18 0.46 11.15
CA GLY A 29 -3.03 0.92 12.53
C GLY A 29 -3.19 2.43 12.62
N ILE A 30 -3.97 2.90 13.58
CA ILE A 30 -3.94 4.30 14.01
C ILE A 30 -2.91 4.35 15.13
N ALA A 31 -1.69 4.80 14.82
CA ALA A 31 -0.68 5.05 15.84
C ALA A 31 -0.94 6.43 16.46
N LEU A 32 -1.69 6.46 17.56
CA LEU A 32 -1.73 7.63 18.45
C LEU A 32 -0.43 7.62 19.25
N TYR A 33 0.57 8.39 18.82
CA TYR A 33 1.68 8.71 19.68
C TYR A 33 1.24 9.85 20.61
N ASP A 34 1.34 9.60 21.91
CA ASP A 34 1.24 10.63 22.95
C ASP A 34 2.51 11.48 22.89
N LEU A 35 2.60 12.37 21.90
CA LEU A 35 3.68 13.35 21.78
C LEU A 35 3.02 14.73 21.69
N ASP A 36 2.95 15.38 22.86
CA ASP A 36 2.35 16.68 23.22
C ASP A 36 2.69 17.92 22.37
N VAL A 37 3.08 17.81 21.09
CA VAL A 37 3.55 18.97 20.31
C VAL A 37 2.97 19.08 18.90
N TRP A 38 2.46 17.99 18.31
CA TRP A 38 1.66 18.08 17.08
C TRP A 38 0.69 16.92 17.00
N ASP A 39 -0.60 17.23 16.90
CA ASP A 39 -1.69 16.27 16.68
C ASP A 39 -1.65 15.75 15.23
N CYS A 40 -0.55 15.07 14.90
CA CYS A 40 -0.34 14.42 13.61
C CYS A 40 -0.97 13.04 13.68
N ARG A 41 -2.23 12.91 13.25
CA ARG A 41 -2.82 11.61 12.92
C ARG A 41 -1.93 10.93 11.88
N LYS A 42 -1.04 10.04 12.33
CA LYS A 42 -0.23 9.20 11.45
C LYS A 42 -0.97 7.90 11.22
N HIS A 43 -1.65 7.86 10.09
CA HIS A 43 -2.14 6.63 9.48
C HIS A 43 -0.92 5.74 9.17
N SER A 44 -0.81 4.60 9.85
CA SER A 44 0.26 3.63 9.59
C SER A 44 -0.31 2.36 8.96
N ILE A 45 0.34 1.90 7.91
CA ILE A 45 0.03 0.63 7.28
C ILE A 45 1.11 -0.35 7.74
N GLY A 46 0.73 -1.29 8.59
CA GLY A 46 1.54 -2.41 9.01
C GLY A 46 1.40 -3.58 8.05
N LEU A 47 2.33 -4.52 8.14
CA LEU A 47 2.33 -5.76 7.37
C LEU A 47 2.31 -6.94 8.34
N LYS A 48 1.33 -7.82 8.16
CA LYS A 48 1.30 -9.12 8.81
C LYS A 48 2.14 -10.09 7.99
N LEU A 49 3.32 -10.42 8.51
CA LEU A 49 4.15 -11.51 8.00
C LEU A 49 3.91 -12.73 8.89
N ASN A 50 3.66 -13.89 8.28
CA ASN A 50 3.65 -15.14 9.02
C ASN A 50 5.09 -15.65 9.08
N ASP A 51 5.56 -16.06 10.27
CA ASP A 51 6.94 -16.51 10.47
C ASP A 51 7.31 -17.69 9.55
N ASP A 52 6.35 -18.55 9.23
CA ASP A 52 6.52 -19.67 8.30
C ASP A 52 6.81 -19.22 6.84
N GLU A 53 6.32 -18.05 6.43
CA GLU A 53 6.59 -17.51 5.08
C GLU A 53 7.97 -16.87 4.99
N LEU A 54 8.48 -16.35 6.11
CA LEU A 54 9.80 -15.72 6.20
C LEU A 54 10.92 -16.75 5.96
N GLU A 55 10.72 -18.00 6.38
CA GLU A 55 11.70 -19.08 6.21
C GLU A 55 11.59 -19.80 4.87
N ILE A 56 10.41 -19.83 4.24
CA ILE A 56 10.15 -20.69 3.07
C ILE A 56 10.22 -19.94 1.73
N ASN A 57 9.95 -18.63 1.68
CA ASN A 57 9.80 -17.94 0.39
C ASN A 57 10.43 -16.53 0.35
N ARG A 58 11.76 -16.51 0.24
CA ARG A 58 12.55 -15.28 0.03
C ARG A 58 12.05 -14.43 -1.14
N SER A 59 11.64 -15.06 -2.24
CA SER A 59 11.14 -14.37 -3.42
C SER A 59 9.82 -13.62 -3.15
N SER A 60 8.95 -14.16 -2.30
CA SER A 60 7.74 -13.45 -1.85
C SER A 60 8.08 -12.24 -0.98
N LEU A 61 9.07 -12.34 -0.09
CA LEU A 61 9.51 -11.20 0.72
C LEU A 61 10.13 -10.09 -0.13
N GLU A 62 10.92 -10.46 -1.14
CA GLU A 62 11.50 -9.51 -2.10
C GLU A 62 10.37 -8.77 -2.84
N MET A 63 9.36 -9.49 -3.31
CA MET A 63 8.21 -8.88 -3.99
C MET A 63 7.38 -7.97 -3.06
N ILE A 64 7.18 -8.35 -1.79
CA ILE A 64 6.52 -7.51 -0.78
C ILE A 64 7.32 -6.22 -0.59
N ARG A 65 8.64 -6.33 -0.42
CA ARG A 65 9.52 -5.18 -0.21
C ARG A 65 9.53 -4.25 -1.43
N GLU A 66 9.62 -4.79 -2.64
CA GLU A 66 9.53 -4.02 -3.87
C GLU A 66 8.20 -3.26 -3.95
N THR A 67 7.09 -3.92 -3.64
CA THR A 67 5.77 -3.31 -3.66
C THR A 67 5.66 -2.17 -2.64
N LEU A 68 6.20 -2.36 -1.43
CA LEU A 68 6.25 -1.32 -0.39
C LEU A 68 7.10 -0.10 -0.75
N VAL A 69 8.05 -0.24 -1.67
CA VAL A 69 8.85 0.88 -2.17
C VAL A 69 8.14 1.56 -3.34
N MET A 70 7.50 0.78 -4.21
CA MET A 70 6.80 1.30 -5.38
C MET A 70 5.54 2.09 -5.01
N LEU A 71 4.71 1.60 -4.08
CA LEU A 71 3.45 2.25 -3.71
C LEU A 71 3.63 3.70 -3.20
N PRO A 72 4.56 4.01 -2.28
CA PRO A 72 4.87 5.38 -1.87
C PRO A 72 5.40 6.23 -3.02
N ALA A 73 6.21 5.66 -3.93
CA ALA A 73 6.72 6.38 -5.10
C ALA A 73 5.58 6.77 -6.05
N VAL A 74 4.62 5.85 -6.29
CA VAL A 74 3.40 6.17 -7.03
C VAL A 74 2.57 7.21 -6.29
N ALA A 75 2.39 7.09 -4.97
CA ALA A 75 1.63 8.05 -4.18
C ALA A 75 2.22 9.47 -4.23
N HIS A 76 3.55 9.58 -4.36
CA HIS A 76 4.25 10.85 -4.50
C HIS A 76 4.02 11.51 -5.87
N VAL A 77 3.95 10.71 -6.94
CA VAL A 77 3.81 11.21 -8.33
C VAL A 77 2.34 11.33 -8.76
N ASP A 78 1.50 10.42 -8.29
CA ASP A 78 0.10 10.25 -8.68
C ASP A 78 -0.68 9.62 -7.51
N HIS A 79 -1.03 10.49 -6.55
CA HIS A 79 -1.77 10.08 -5.35
C HIS A 79 -3.12 9.40 -5.67
N THR A 80 -3.80 9.84 -6.75
CA THR A 80 -5.06 9.23 -7.19
C THR A 80 -4.86 7.82 -7.72
N ALA A 81 -3.78 7.57 -8.47
CA ALA A 81 -3.42 6.24 -8.90
C ALA A 81 -3.06 5.32 -7.72
N ALA A 82 -2.29 5.80 -6.74
CA ALA A 82 -1.97 5.00 -5.56
C ALA A 82 -3.23 4.59 -4.77
N LYS A 83 -4.18 5.52 -4.61
CA LYS A 83 -5.47 5.23 -3.98
C LYS A 83 -6.24 4.16 -4.76
N TYR A 84 -6.34 4.30 -6.09
CA TYR A 84 -7.01 3.33 -6.95
C TYR A 84 -6.35 1.94 -6.91
N LEU A 85 -5.01 1.86 -6.92
CA LEU A 85 -4.29 0.60 -6.85
C LEU A 85 -4.51 -0.12 -5.51
N LEU A 86 -4.52 0.63 -4.41
CA LEU A 86 -4.77 0.07 -3.08
C LEU A 86 -6.20 -0.46 -2.94
N ASP A 87 -7.17 0.27 -3.49
CA ASP A 87 -8.59 -0.11 -3.51
C ASP A 87 -8.84 -1.32 -4.42
N SER A 88 -8.30 -1.29 -5.65
CA SER A 88 -8.62 -2.26 -6.70
C SER A 88 -7.78 -3.54 -6.63
N TYR A 89 -6.54 -3.46 -6.13
CA TYR A 89 -5.58 -4.57 -6.19
C TYR A 89 -5.01 -5.01 -4.84
N CYS A 90 -5.15 -4.21 -3.79
CA CYS A 90 -4.72 -4.59 -2.44
C CYS A 90 -5.90 -4.87 -1.48
N GLU A 91 -7.14 -4.64 -1.93
CA GLU A 91 -8.38 -4.78 -1.13
C GLU A 91 -8.34 -3.97 0.18
N VAL A 92 -7.65 -2.83 0.17
CA VAL A 92 -7.60 -1.93 1.33
C VAL A 92 -8.64 -0.85 1.12
N GLU A 93 -9.56 -0.68 2.07
CA GLU A 93 -10.52 0.43 2.04
C GLU A 93 -9.77 1.76 1.92
N ALA A 94 -9.99 2.45 0.80
CA ALA A 94 -9.26 3.63 0.40
C ALA A 94 -9.50 4.87 1.29
N ASP A 95 -10.43 4.78 2.25
CA ASP A 95 -10.74 5.79 3.28
C ASP A 95 -9.64 5.90 4.35
N ILE A 96 -8.63 5.04 4.27
CA ILE A 96 -7.49 4.96 5.18
C ILE A 96 -6.34 5.94 4.80
N LEU A 97 -6.38 6.54 3.61
CA LEU A 97 -5.29 7.36 3.04
C LEU A 97 -5.56 8.88 3.04
N VAL A 98 -6.53 9.36 3.83
CA VAL A 98 -6.89 10.79 3.93
C VAL A 98 -5.89 11.55 4.80
#